data_AF-A0ABD1EP95-F1
#
_entry.id   AF-A0ABD1EP95-F1
#
_cell.length_a   1.000
_cell.length_b   1.000
_cell.length_c   1.000
_cell.angle_alpha   90.00
_cell.angle_beta   90.00
_cell.angle_gamma   90.00
#
_symmetry.space_group_name_H-M   'P 1'
#
loop_
_entity.id
_entity.type
_entity.pdbx_description
1 polymer ?
#
loop_
_entity_poly.entity_id
_entity_poly.type
_entity_poly.pdbx_seq_one_letter_code
_entity_poly.pdbx_strand_id
1 'polypeptide(L)'
;MESQISNNINADELDEETKEKLKGDKIGDTLYSESFVLKTLLSLSNLKYTEEEEQDLCFLWDMTLEKDVCQLLFRLNYPTLATATLVNCVEPRFIEILIGILANILVEDCEKMISEQEIKLVMNEFKTSDTEVLKEILRFIESITYFFPQHLYLIEDEETMQQMEFILKNSQNRELISRTMHALVRLTDDFQLISNCVNNNLFNAVIEGFDTLFSSETQCLASDFIIGEESKQMLTFFNLITNTTMYANEYNNYSVLDAIGQSHKLSDTISRIFKYFSEETNLFPVHENFERFINDFDLIIFTANFDINNSILDLTLNSASCILFMLRPYKSDVLSSYNAVLNFLGHLIYTADPNLSLNVLKQLKYNITIVVLNSLRENSKTFDFNISKKLTYLYSKFK
;
A
#
# COMPACT_ATOMS: atom_id res chain seq x y z
N MET A 1 31.73 24.39 -12.96
CA MET A 1 30.71 25.31 -12.39
C MET A 1 29.74 25.56 -13.53
N GLU A 2 28.84 24.60 -13.71
CA GLU A 2 27.82 24.58 -14.78
C GLU A 2 26.60 25.36 -14.29
N SER A 3 26.20 26.37 -15.06
CA SER A 3 24.97 27.11 -14.84
C SER A 3 23.84 26.44 -15.62
N GLN A 4 22.85 25.94 -14.89
CA GLN A 4 21.54 25.56 -15.43
C GLN A 4 20.96 26.70 -16.28
N ILE A 5 20.68 26.43 -17.54
CA ILE A 5 19.90 27.32 -18.40
C ILE A 5 18.43 26.99 -18.13
N SER A 6 17.75 27.85 -17.38
CA SER A 6 16.31 27.81 -17.22
C SER A 6 15.66 28.29 -18.52
N ASN A 7 15.13 27.38 -19.33
CA ASN A 7 14.39 27.70 -20.55
C ASN A 7 12.90 28.00 -20.28
N ASN A 8 12.61 28.80 -19.24
CA ASN A 8 11.27 29.38 -19.09
C ASN A 8 11.25 30.73 -19.81
N ILE A 9 10.66 30.74 -21.01
CA ILE A 9 10.42 31.98 -21.78
C ILE A 9 9.44 32.84 -20.98
N ASN A 10 9.84 34.06 -20.66
CA ASN A 10 9.03 35.02 -19.93
C ASN A 10 7.88 35.52 -20.83
N ALA A 11 6.62 35.31 -20.41
CA ALA A 11 5.43 35.61 -21.21
C ALA A 11 5.29 37.11 -21.58
N ASP A 12 5.98 37.99 -20.84
CA ASP A 12 6.02 39.44 -21.09
C ASP A 12 6.96 39.84 -22.24
N GLU A 13 7.79 38.92 -22.75
CA GLU A 13 8.75 39.17 -23.85
C GLU A 13 8.24 38.75 -25.23
N LEU A 14 7.05 38.14 -25.31
CA LEU A 14 6.45 37.67 -26.58
C LEU A 14 5.64 38.78 -27.26
N ASP A 15 5.76 38.92 -28.58
CA ASP A 15 4.95 39.85 -29.36
C ASP A 15 3.47 39.41 -29.42
N GLU A 16 2.56 40.37 -29.67
CA GLU A 16 1.11 40.14 -29.64
C GLU A 16 0.64 39.15 -30.72
N GLU A 17 1.35 39.04 -31.85
CA GLU A 17 1.04 38.07 -32.90
C GLU A 17 1.39 36.64 -32.46
N THR A 18 2.51 36.47 -31.76
CA THR A 18 2.93 35.21 -31.15
C THR A 18 2.00 34.84 -30.00
N LYS A 19 1.54 35.81 -29.19
CA LYS A 19 0.50 35.57 -28.18
C LYS A 19 -0.84 35.15 -28.78
N GLU A 20 -1.27 35.73 -29.91
CA GLU A 20 -2.49 35.31 -30.59
C GLU A 20 -2.37 33.94 -31.27
N LYS A 21 -1.23 33.63 -31.89
CA LYS A 21 -0.97 32.29 -32.45
C LYS A 21 -0.89 31.23 -31.35
N LEU A 22 -0.23 31.54 -30.23
CA LEU A 22 -0.18 30.66 -29.06
C LEU A 22 -1.56 30.50 -28.41
N LYS A 23 -2.47 31.48 -28.46
CA LYS A 23 -3.86 31.28 -27.98
C LYS A 23 -4.61 30.21 -28.76
N GLY A 24 -4.31 30.01 -30.05
CA GLY A 24 -4.94 29.00 -30.89
C GLY A 24 -4.32 27.62 -30.82
N ASP A 25 -3.09 27.50 -30.31
CA ASP A 25 -2.31 26.25 -30.23
C ASP A 25 -2.19 25.69 -28.81
N LYS A 26 -2.82 26.33 -27.82
CA LYS A 26 -2.78 25.90 -26.42
C LYS A 26 -3.75 24.77 -26.13
N ILE A 27 -3.31 23.82 -25.31
CA ILE A 27 -4.14 22.73 -24.81
C ILE A 27 -4.84 23.20 -23.53
N GLY A 28 -6.14 23.49 -23.63
CA GLY A 28 -6.93 23.96 -22.49
C GLY A 28 -6.36 25.24 -21.87
N ASP A 29 -6.19 25.26 -20.55
CA ASP A 29 -5.60 26.39 -19.83
C ASP A 29 -4.07 26.29 -19.66
N THR A 30 -3.43 25.27 -20.25
CA THR A 30 -1.99 25.04 -20.12
C THR A 30 -1.15 25.94 -21.05
N LEU A 31 0.18 25.91 -20.87
CA LEU A 31 1.14 26.53 -21.79
C LEU A 31 1.61 25.58 -22.89
N TYR A 32 1.08 24.35 -22.93
CA TYR A 32 1.53 23.33 -23.86
C TYR A 32 0.91 23.48 -25.25
N SER A 33 1.68 23.08 -26.27
CA SER A 33 1.33 23.18 -27.68
C SER A 33 0.61 21.93 -28.18
N GLU A 34 -0.60 22.08 -28.73
CA GLU A 34 -1.34 21.01 -29.41
C GLU A 34 -0.59 20.54 -30.67
N SER A 35 0.02 21.47 -31.41
CA SER A 35 0.85 21.14 -32.57
C SER A 35 2.05 20.26 -32.23
N PHE A 36 2.69 20.48 -31.07
CA PHE A 36 3.76 19.60 -30.58
C PHE A 36 3.22 18.17 -30.39
N VAL A 37 2.12 18.02 -29.65
CA VAL A 37 1.48 16.70 -29.41
C VAL A 37 1.18 16.01 -30.73
N LEU A 38 0.52 16.70 -31.67
CA LEU A 38 0.18 16.12 -32.98
C LEU A 38 1.42 15.67 -33.75
N LYS A 39 2.49 16.47 -33.76
CA LYS A 39 3.75 16.11 -34.43
C LYS A 39 4.38 14.88 -33.78
N THR A 40 4.43 14.81 -32.46
CA THR A 40 4.97 13.67 -31.71
C THR A 40 4.18 12.39 -32.01
N LEU A 41 2.84 12.45 -32.00
CA LEU A 41 2.01 11.28 -32.31
C LEU A 41 2.12 10.83 -33.77
N LEU A 42 2.25 11.77 -34.71
CA LEU A 42 2.52 11.44 -36.12
C LEU A 42 3.87 10.75 -36.27
N SER A 43 4.91 11.17 -35.53
CA SER A 43 6.20 10.47 -35.54
C SER A 43 6.06 9.06 -34.98
N LEU A 44 5.40 8.91 -33.83
CA LEU A 44 5.13 7.62 -33.19
C LEU A 44 4.42 6.64 -34.14
N SER A 45 3.48 7.12 -34.97
CA SER A 45 2.77 6.29 -35.95
C SER A 45 3.67 5.70 -37.04
N ASN A 46 4.88 6.23 -37.25
CA ASN A 46 5.86 5.67 -38.17
C ASN A 46 6.62 4.47 -37.58
N LEU A 47 6.35 4.10 -36.32
CA LEU A 47 6.88 2.92 -35.62
C LEU A 47 8.42 2.85 -35.63
N LYS A 48 9.09 3.99 -35.67
CA LYS A 48 10.53 4.08 -35.51
C LYS A 48 10.84 4.49 -34.08
N TYR A 49 11.92 3.94 -33.57
CA TYR A 49 12.52 4.39 -32.32
C TYR A 49 13.79 5.14 -32.70
N THR A 50 13.88 6.38 -32.25
CA THR A 50 15.04 7.26 -32.36
C THR A 50 15.20 8.05 -31.07
N GLU A 51 16.40 8.54 -30.79
CA GLU A 51 16.65 9.37 -29.61
C GLU A 51 15.79 10.65 -29.61
N GLU A 52 15.53 11.23 -30.78
CA GLU A 52 14.63 12.39 -30.93
C GLU A 52 13.18 12.03 -30.57
N GLU A 53 12.68 10.88 -31.04
CA GLU A 53 11.34 10.40 -30.70
C GLU A 53 11.20 10.07 -29.22
N GLU A 54 12.22 9.47 -28.59
CA GLU A 54 12.22 9.25 -27.14
C GLU A 54 12.15 10.57 -26.38
N GLN A 55 12.95 11.56 -26.79
CA GLN A 55 12.97 12.86 -26.13
C GLN A 55 11.62 13.58 -26.24
N ASP A 56 11.02 13.59 -27.43
CA ASP A 56 9.70 14.19 -27.66
C ASP A 56 8.61 13.47 -26.84
N LEU A 57 8.68 12.13 -26.72
CA LEU A 57 7.73 11.37 -25.90
C LEU A 57 7.96 11.53 -24.40
N CYS A 58 9.21 11.72 -23.94
CA CYS A 58 9.48 12.07 -22.54
C CYS A 58 8.86 13.42 -22.20
N PHE A 59 9.02 14.43 -23.07
CA PHE A 59 8.35 15.72 -22.87
C PHE A 59 6.83 15.56 -22.87
N LEU A 60 6.29 14.75 -23.78
CA LEU A 60 4.85 14.46 -23.78
C LEU A 60 4.39 13.76 -22.50
N TRP A 61 5.20 12.86 -21.95
CA TRP A 61 4.92 12.19 -20.69
C TRP A 61 4.85 13.19 -19.53
N ASP A 62 5.80 14.10 -19.42
CA ASP A 62 5.75 15.18 -18.41
C ASP A 62 4.49 16.04 -18.56
N MET A 63 4.06 16.32 -19.80
CA MET A 63 2.83 17.08 -20.06
C MET A 63 1.56 16.36 -19.59
N THR A 64 1.57 15.03 -19.51
CA THR A 64 0.40 14.24 -19.07
C THR A 64 0.12 14.31 -17.57
N LEU A 65 0.87 15.11 -16.81
CA LEU A 65 0.47 15.54 -15.48
C LEU A 65 -0.72 16.51 -15.53
N GLU A 66 -0.95 17.18 -16.67
CA GLU A 66 -2.09 18.06 -16.87
C GLU A 66 -3.28 17.33 -17.48
N LYS A 67 -4.43 17.43 -16.81
CA LYS A 67 -5.69 16.80 -17.23
C LYS A 67 -6.07 17.11 -18.68
N ASP A 68 -5.94 18.37 -19.10
CA ASP A 68 -6.30 18.81 -20.45
C ASP A 68 -5.47 18.09 -21.53
N VAL A 69 -4.21 17.76 -21.23
CA VAL A 69 -3.32 17.00 -22.13
C VAL A 69 -3.75 15.54 -22.20
N CYS A 70 -4.05 14.90 -21.07
CA CYS A 70 -4.60 13.54 -21.04
C CYS A 70 -5.89 13.44 -21.88
N GLN A 71 -6.80 14.39 -21.72
CA GLN A 71 -8.03 14.46 -22.51
C GLN A 71 -7.79 14.68 -24.00
N LEU A 72 -6.79 15.49 -24.38
CA LEU A 72 -6.39 15.62 -25.78
C LEU A 72 -5.84 14.30 -26.33
N LEU A 73 -4.88 13.67 -25.65
CA LEU A 73 -4.28 12.40 -26.07
C LEU A 73 -5.32 11.31 -26.23
N PHE A 74 -6.27 11.24 -25.31
CA PHE A 74 -7.39 10.32 -25.42
C PHE A 74 -8.23 10.61 -26.69
N ARG A 75 -8.59 11.87 -26.93
CA ARG A 75 -9.34 12.27 -28.16
C ARG A 75 -8.59 11.94 -29.45
N LEU A 76 -7.25 11.96 -29.40
CA LEU A 76 -6.37 11.59 -30.52
C LEU A 76 -6.12 10.07 -30.62
N ASN A 77 -6.85 9.24 -29.85
CA ASN A 77 -6.71 7.77 -29.81
C ASN A 77 -5.29 7.31 -29.46
N TYR A 78 -4.63 8.00 -28.52
CA TYR A 78 -3.33 7.57 -28.01
C TYR A 78 -3.30 6.10 -27.54
N PRO A 79 -4.32 5.56 -26.83
CA PRO A 79 -4.26 4.17 -26.38
C PRO A 79 -4.09 3.15 -27.51
N THR A 80 -4.82 3.34 -28.61
CA THR A 80 -4.72 2.47 -29.79
C THR A 80 -3.36 2.64 -30.47
N LEU A 81 -2.86 3.87 -30.56
CA LEU A 81 -1.55 4.15 -31.15
C LEU A 81 -0.42 3.52 -30.33
N ALA A 82 -0.41 3.74 -29.01
CA ALA A 82 0.60 3.22 -28.10
C ALA A 82 0.65 1.70 -28.13
N THR A 83 -0.51 1.03 -28.02
CA THR A 83 -0.57 -0.44 -28.03
C THR A 83 -0.25 -1.06 -29.38
N ALA A 84 -0.57 -0.40 -30.50
CA ALA A 84 -0.10 -0.83 -31.82
C ALA A 84 1.44 -0.73 -31.94
N THR A 85 2.04 0.26 -31.29
CA THR A 85 3.49 0.41 -31.23
C THR A 85 4.15 -0.64 -30.33
N LEU A 86 3.55 -0.95 -29.18
CA LEU A 86 4.06 -1.98 -28.25
C LEU A 86 4.30 -3.33 -28.95
N VAL A 87 3.39 -3.74 -29.84
CA VAL A 87 3.50 -5.03 -30.58
C VAL A 87 4.83 -5.20 -31.33
N ASN A 88 5.45 -4.09 -31.76
CA ASN A 88 6.68 -4.13 -32.57
C ASN A 88 7.89 -3.54 -31.84
N CYS A 89 7.70 -2.99 -30.63
CA CYS A 89 8.78 -2.39 -29.87
C CYS A 89 9.46 -3.42 -28.97
N VAL A 90 10.79 -3.34 -28.88
CA VAL A 90 11.58 -4.17 -27.95
C VAL A 90 12.44 -3.32 -27.01
N GLU A 91 12.43 -2.00 -27.17
CA GLU A 91 13.27 -1.08 -26.40
C GLU A 91 12.58 -0.75 -25.06
N PRO A 92 13.11 -1.18 -23.90
CA PRO A 92 12.42 -1.05 -22.62
C PRO A 92 12.06 0.39 -22.26
N ARG A 93 12.96 1.35 -22.52
CA ARG A 93 12.70 2.77 -22.25
C ARG A 93 11.50 3.30 -23.03
N PHE A 94 11.33 2.85 -24.26
CA PHE A 94 10.19 3.26 -25.08
C PHE A 94 8.90 2.63 -24.58
N ILE A 95 8.92 1.34 -24.23
CA ILE A 95 7.78 0.63 -23.64
C ILE A 95 7.35 1.31 -22.34
N GLU A 96 8.31 1.64 -21.47
CA GLU A 96 8.10 2.38 -20.22
C GLU A 96 7.35 3.69 -20.46
N ILE A 97 7.83 4.54 -21.38
CA ILE A 97 7.20 5.83 -21.68
C ILE A 97 5.77 5.64 -22.22
N LEU A 98 5.56 4.69 -23.13
CA LEU A 98 4.25 4.43 -23.72
C LEU A 98 3.23 3.99 -22.66
N ILE A 99 3.62 3.08 -21.77
CA ILE A 99 2.76 2.58 -20.69
C ILE A 99 2.57 3.65 -19.61
N GLY A 100 3.58 4.46 -19.31
CA GLY A 100 3.48 5.55 -18.34
C GLY A 100 2.52 6.66 -18.76
N ILE A 101 2.53 7.03 -20.04
CA ILE A 101 1.53 7.96 -20.60
C ILE A 101 0.13 7.34 -20.54
N LEU A 102 -0.02 6.06 -20.91
CA LEU A 102 -1.28 5.33 -20.80
C LEU A 102 -1.82 5.34 -19.37
N ALA A 103 -0.97 5.03 -18.38
CA ALA A 103 -1.36 5.01 -16.97
C ALA A 103 -1.85 6.38 -16.49
N ASN A 104 -1.18 7.48 -16.88
CA ASN A 104 -1.65 8.84 -16.56
C ASN A 104 -3.00 9.16 -17.21
N ILE A 105 -3.20 8.79 -18.48
CA ILE A 105 -4.46 9.02 -19.19
C ILE A 105 -5.64 8.32 -18.50
N LEU A 106 -5.45 7.08 -18.02
CA LEU A 106 -6.53 6.31 -17.38
C LEU A 106 -7.02 6.92 -16.07
N VAL A 107 -6.19 7.72 -15.39
CA VAL A 107 -6.56 8.37 -14.11
C VAL A 107 -7.46 9.59 -14.31
N GLU A 108 -7.38 10.26 -15.46
CA GLU A 108 -8.00 11.58 -15.69
C GLU A 108 -9.48 11.57 -16.14
N ASP A 109 -10.21 10.49 -15.83
CA ASP A 109 -11.65 10.31 -16.11
C ASP A 109 -12.02 10.64 -17.57
N CYS A 110 -11.30 10.03 -18.51
CA CYS A 110 -11.59 10.19 -19.93
C CYS A 110 -12.90 9.45 -20.27
N GLU A 111 -13.92 10.17 -20.75
CA GLU A 111 -15.30 9.70 -21.02
C GLU A 111 -15.45 8.58 -22.10
N LYS A 112 -14.39 7.86 -22.42
CA LYS A 112 -14.36 6.72 -23.33
C LYS A 112 -13.44 5.64 -22.75
N MET A 113 -13.89 4.40 -22.81
CA MET A 113 -13.21 3.25 -22.19
C MET A 113 -12.01 2.79 -23.04
N ILE A 114 -10.90 2.47 -22.37
CA ILE A 114 -9.85 1.62 -22.96
C ILE A 114 -10.44 0.25 -23.31
N SER A 115 -10.06 -0.31 -24.45
CA SER A 115 -10.58 -1.60 -24.91
C SER A 115 -9.88 -2.78 -24.25
N GLU A 116 -10.58 -3.92 -24.16
CA GLU A 116 -10.00 -5.18 -23.66
C GLU A 116 -8.74 -5.60 -24.40
N GLN A 117 -8.68 -5.34 -25.71
CA GLN A 117 -7.51 -5.68 -26.53
C GLN A 117 -6.31 -4.81 -26.17
N GLU A 118 -6.52 -3.52 -25.90
CA GLU A 118 -5.47 -2.60 -25.45
C GLU A 118 -4.93 -3.01 -24.08
N ILE A 119 -5.81 -3.37 -23.14
CA ILE A 119 -5.41 -3.89 -21.82
C ILE A 119 -4.56 -5.15 -21.99
N LYS A 120 -5.00 -6.13 -22.79
CA LYS A 120 -4.24 -7.37 -23.04
C LYS A 120 -2.86 -7.09 -23.64
N LEU A 121 -2.75 -6.13 -24.55
CA LEU A 121 -1.48 -5.78 -25.16
C LEU A 121 -0.49 -5.18 -24.14
N VAL A 122 -0.96 -4.35 -23.22
CA VAL A 122 -0.12 -3.86 -22.10
C VAL A 122 0.27 -5.00 -21.17
N MET A 123 -0.69 -5.87 -20.80
CA MET A 123 -0.43 -6.99 -19.89
C MET A 123 0.56 -8.02 -20.45
N ASN A 124 0.67 -8.17 -21.78
CA ASN A 124 1.68 -9.03 -22.40
C ASN A 124 3.12 -8.61 -22.05
N GLU A 125 3.35 -7.33 -21.76
CA GLU A 125 4.66 -6.79 -21.39
C GLU A 125 5.02 -7.10 -19.92
N PHE A 126 4.08 -7.59 -19.10
CA PHE A 126 4.31 -7.81 -17.67
C PHE A 126 5.34 -8.92 -17.38
N LYS A 127 5.67 -9.73 -18.39
CA LYS A 127 6.69 -10.80 -18.33
C LYS A 127 8.12 -10.27 -18.46
N THR A 128 8.30 -8.98 -18.70
CA THR A 128 9.61 -8.36 -18.80
C THR A 128 10.40 -8.46 -17.48
N SER A 129 11.72 -8.42 -17.57
CA SER A 129 12.61 -8.26 -16.42
C SER A 129 13.00 -6.80 -16.17
N ASP A 130 12.60 -5.88 -17.05
CA ASP A 130 12.93 -4.47 -16.92
C ASP A 130 12.14 -3.83 -15.77
N THR A 131 12.85 -3.25 -14.81
CA THR A 131 12.23 -2.74 -13.59
C THR A 131 11.37 -1.50 -13.82
N GLU A 132 11.78 -0.61 -14.73
CA GLU A 132 11.06 0.63 -14.98
C GLU A 132 9.75 0.34 -15.73
N VAL A 133 9.79 -0.56 -16.73
CA VAL A 133 8.58 -1.04 -17.40
C VAL A 133 7.62 -1.71 -16.41
N LEU A 134 8.11 -2.59 -15.53
CA LEU A 134 7.26 -3.26 -14.53
C LEU A 134 6.57 -2.26 -13.60
N LYS A 135 7.27 -1.19 -13.17
CA LYS A 135 6.66 -0.14 -12.34
C LYS A 135 5.49 0.54 -13.04
N GLU A 136 5.62 0.85 -14.32
CA GLU A 136 4.54 1.48 -15.09
C GLU A 136 3.38 0.52 -15.38
N ILE A 137 3.66 -0.77 -15.61
CA ILE A 137 2.59 -1.78 -15.72
C ILE A 137 1.82 -1.93 -14.40
N LEU A 138 2.48 -1.90 -13.25
CA LEU A 138 1.82 -1.94 -11.94
C LEU A 138 0.91 -0.72 -11.73
N ARG A 139 1.35 0.48 -12.14
CA ARG A 139 0.51 1.69 -12.13
C ARG A 139 -0.69 1.58 -13.08
N PHE A 140 -0.49 0.98 -14.23
CA PHE A 140 -1.56 0.68 -15.18
C PHE A 140 -2.58 -0.30 -14.57
N ILE A 141 -2.12 -1.37 -13.92
CA ILE A 141 -2.98 -2.33 -13.20
C ILE A 141 -3.79 -1.64 -12.11
N GLU A 142 -3.17 -0.78 -11.28
CA GLU A 142 -3.87 0.02 -10.28
C GLU A 142 -5.00 0.86 -10.90
N SER A 143 -4.74 1.46 -12.06
CA SER A 143 -5.70 2.29 -12.78
C SER A 143 -6.88 1.46 -13.32
N ILE A 144 -6.60 0.30 -13.92
CA ILE A 144 -7.66 -0.62 -14.38
C ILE A 144 -8.51 -1.10 -13.20
N THR A 145 -7.87 -1.45 -12.09
CA THR A 145 -8.54 -1.94 -10.88
C THR A 145 -9.54 -0.92 -10.34
N TYR A 146 -9.16 0.35 -10.30
CA TYR A 146 -10.00 1.41 -9.75
C TYR A 146 -11.08 1.91 -10.74
N PHE A 147 -10.70 2.23 -11.97
CA PHE A 147 -11.59 2.90 -12.94
C PHE A 147 -12.35 1.93 -13.85
N PHE A 148 -11.84 0.72 -14.02
CA PHE A 148 -12.39 -0.27 -14.96
C PHE A 148 -12.53 -1.67 -14.33
N PRO A 149 -13.19 -1.81 -13.16
CA PRO A 149 -13.28 -3.08 -12.43
C PRO A 149 -13.94 -4.20 -13.25
N GLN A 150 -14.78 -3.86 -14.24
CA GLN A 150 -15.37 -4.83 -15.16
C GLN A 150 -14.32 -5.59 -16.02
N HIS A 151 -13.09 -5.09 -16.12
CA HIS A 151 -12.00 -5.68 -16.89
C HIS A 151 -10.97 -6.44 -16.05
N LEU A 152 -11.21 -6.62 -14.74
CA LEU A 152 -10.29 -7.32 -13.83
C LEU A 152 -10.00 -8.77 -14.23
N TYR A 153 -10.93 -9.44 -14.91
CA TYR A 153 -10.73 -10.79 -15.46
C TYR A 153 -9.57 -10.90 -16.47
N LEU A 154 -9.05 -9.75 -16.95
CA LEU A 154 -7.87 -9.66 -17.82
C LEU A 154 -6.54 -9.57 -17.05
N ILE A 155 -6.60 -9.39 -15.73
CA ILE A 155 -5.45 -9.17 -14.84
C ILE A 155 -5.37 -10.29 -13.79
N GLU A 156 -6.50 -10.85 -13.36
CA GLU A 156 -6.54 -11.87 -12.30
C GLU A 156 -6.17 -13.30 -12.77
N ASP A 157 -5.44 -13.44 -13.87
CA ASP A 157 -4.97 -14.73 -14.34
C ASP A 157 -3.76 -15.24 -13.54
N GLU A 158 -3.53 -16.56 -13.60
CA GLU A 158 -2.49 -17.22 -12.82
C GLU A 158 -1.08 -16.70 -13.15
N GLU A 159 -0.80 -16.34 -14.40
CA GLU A 159 0.52 -15.87 -14.83
C GLU A 159 0.82 -14.47 -14.26
N THR A 160 -0.16 -13.57 -14.31
CA THR A 160 -0.06 -12.24 -13.71
C THR A 160 0.18 -12.32 -12.19
N MET A 161 -0.57 -13.16 -11.48
CA MET A 161 -0.37 -13.35 -10.04
C MET A 161 1.00 -13.96 -9.72
N GLN A 162 1.44 -14.97 -10.48
CA GLN A 162 2.77 -15.56 -10.33
C GLN A 162 3.89 -14.55 -10.56
N GLN A 163 3.71 -13.62 -11.51
CA GLN A 163 4.69 -12.57 -11.78
C GLN A 163 4.78 -11.57 -10.61
N MET A 164 3.65 -11.16 -10.02
CA MET A 164 3.68 -10.31 -8.80
C MET A 164 4.35 -11.03 -7.63
N GLU A 165 4.03 -12.31 -7.43
CA GLU A 165 4.69 -13.12 -6.41
C GLU A 165 6.20 -13.24 -6.67
N PHE A 166 6.60 -13.42 -7.93
CA PHE A 166 8.00 -13.51 -8.33
C PHE A 166 8.74 -12.20 -8.02
N ILE A 167 8.15 -11.05 -8.33
CA ILE A 167 8.73 -9.74 -8.02
C ILE A 167 8.92 -9.59 -6.51
N LEU A 168 7.91 -9.88 -5.69
CA LEU A 168 8.01 -9.77 -4.23
C LEU A 168 9.08 -10.69 -3.63
N LYS A 169 9.22 -11.91 -4.15
CA LYS A 169 10.18 -12.90 -3.64
C LYS A 169 11.62 -12.65 -4.08
N ASN A 170 11.84 -12.02 -5.24
CA ASN A 170 13.16 -12.03 -5.89
C ASN A 170 13.73 -10.63 -6.20
N SER A 171 12.92 -9.58 -6.20
CA SER A 171 13.41 -8.23 -6.49
C SER A 171 14.28 -7.70 -5.34
N GLN A 172 15.31 -6.93 -5.69
CA GLN A 172 16.05 -6.10 -4.74
C GLN A 172 15.71 -4.61 -4.89
N ASN A 173 14.90 -4.27 -5.90
CA ASN A 173 14.43 -2.91 -6.09
C ASN A 173 13.25 -2.66 -5.14
N ARG A 174 13.52 -1.89 -4.09
CA ARG A 174 12.54 -1.54 -3.05
C ARG A 174 11.33 -0.77 -3.60
N GLU A 175 11.52 0.08 -4.60
CA GLU A 175 10.42 0.81 -5.22
C GLU A 175 9.49 -0.13 -5.98
N LEU A 176 10.05 -1.08 -6.74
CA LEU A 176 9.28 -2.08 -7.46
C LEU A 176 8.48 -2.98 -6.49
N ILE A 177 9.09 -3.42 -5.38
CA ILE A 177 8.39 -4.19 -4.33
C ILE A 177 7.24 -3.37 -3.74
N SER A 178 7.51 -2.11 -3.38
CA SER A 178 6.49 -1.21 -2.84
C SER A 178 5.32 -1.06 -3.82
N ARG A 179 5.61 -0.80 -5.10
CA ARG A 179 4.59 -0.70 -6.16
C ARG A 179 3.79 -1.98 -6.32
N THR A 180 4.44 -3.14 -6.22
CA THR A 180 3.77 -4.43 -6.30
C THR A 180 2.81 -4.61 -5.12
N MET A 181 3.22 -4.24 -3.90
CA MET A 181 2.33 -4.27 -2.73
C MET A 181 1.15 -3.30 -2.89
N HIS A 182 1.39 -2.09 -3.40
CA HIS A 182 0.32 -1.11 -3.64
C HIS A 182 -0.72 -1.63 -4.66
N ALA A 183 -0.26 -2.22 -5.78
CA ALA A 183 -1.15 -2.85 -6.75
C ALA A 183 -1.95 -4.01 -6.13
N LEU A 184 -1.30 -4.86 -5.33
CA LEU A 184 -1.97 -5.96 -4.64
C LEU A 184 -2.99 -5.48 -3.61
N VAL A 185 -2.73 -4.40 -2.87
CA VAL A 185 -3.74 -3.80 -1.97
C VAL A 185 -4.98 -3.41 -2.76
N ARG A 186 -4.83 -2.83 -3.96
CA ARG A 186 -5.97 -2.47 -4.81
C ARG A 186 -6.72 -3.68 -5.34
N LEU A 187 -6.00 -4.67 -5.86
CA LEU A 187 -6.62 -5.89 -6.39
C LEU A 187 -7.36 -6.67 -5.30
N THR A 188 -6.82 -6.70 -4.09
CA THR A 188 -7.45 -7.38 -2.95
C THR A 188 -8.47 -6.51 -2.22
N ASP A 189 -8.76 -5.30 -2.68
CA ASP A 189 -9.79 -4.45 -2.08
C ASP A 189 -11.18 -4.99 -2.41
N ASP A 190 -12.15 -4.83 -1.50
CA ASP A 190 -13.58 -5.17 -1.71
C ASP A 190 -13.87 -6.51 -2.43
N PHE A 191 -13.06 -7.54 -2.20
CA PHE A 191 -13.22 -8.87 -2.81
C PHE A 191 -13.20 -8.88 -4.36
N GLN A 192 -12.46 -7.95 -4.97
CA GLN A 192 -12.38 -7.78 -6.43
C GLN A 192 -11.75 -8.94 -7.22
N LEU A 193 -10.76 -9.66 -6.66
CA LEU A 193 -10.14 -10.83 -7.27
C LEU A 193 -10.97 -12.10 -7.07
N ILE A 194 -10.83 -13.03 -8.01
CA ILE A 194 -11.24 -14.42 -7.82
C ILE A 194 -10.54 -15.06 -6.60
N SER A 195 -11.30 -15.87 -5.86
CA SER A 195 -10.90 -16.39 -4.54
C SER A 195 -9.60 -17.20 -4.52
N ASN A 196 -9.21 -17.82 -5.64
CA ASN A 196 -7.98 -18.62 -5.76
C ASN A 196 -6.71 -17.78 -5.90
N CYS A 197 -6.81 -16.50 -6.27
CA CYS A 197 -5.65 -15.60 -6.34
C CYS A 197 -5.08 -15.28 -4.96
N VAL A 198 -5.91 -15.28 -3.92
CA VAL A 198 -5.47 -15.07 -2.53
C VAL A 198 -5.22 -16.41 -1.85
N ASN A 199 -3.95 -16.82 -1.87
CA ASN A 199 -3.50 -18.13 -1.38
C ASN A 199 -2.19 -18.02 -0.58
N ASN A 200 -1.68 -19.16 -0.09
CA ASN A 200 -0.45 -19.18 0.72
C ASN A 200 0.78 -18.68 -0.03
N ASN A 201 0.86 -18.87 -1.35
CA ASN A 201 2.00 -18.44 -2.13
C ASN A 201 2.06 -16.92 -2.20
N LEU A 202 0.90 -16.26 -2.37
CA LEU A 202 0.77 -14.82 -2.28
C LEU A 202 1.13 -14.31 -0.88
N PHE A 203 0.55 -14.88 0.18
CA PHE A 203 0.87 -14.49 1.56
C PHE A 203 2.38 -14.58 1.84
N ASN A 204 3.00 -15.71 1.50
CA ASN A 204 4.45 -15.89 1.68
C ASN A 204 5.26 -14.89 0.83
N ALA A 205 4.83 -14.60 -0.41
CA ALA A 205 5.48 -13.59 -1.24
C ALA A 205 5.42 -12.20 -0.59
N VAL A 206 4.28 -11.83 -0.01
CA VAL A 206 4.09 -10.55 0.70
C VAL A 206 5.02 -10.46 1.90
N ILE A 207 5.18 -11.53 2.68
CA ILE A 207 6.12 -11.57 3.81
C ILE A 207 7.58 -11.39 3.34
N GLU A 208 8.00 -12.10 2.29
CA GLU A 208 9.37 -11.98 1.75
C GLU A 208 9.66 -10.60 1.16
N GLY A 209 8.70 -10.03 0.43
CA GLY A 209 8.79 -8.66 -0.08
C GLY A 209 8.90 -7.65 1.06
N PHE A 210 8.13 -7.84 2.14
CA PHE A 210 8.18 -7.00 3.32
C PHE A 210 9.53 -7.12 4.04
N ASP A 211 10.09 -8.31 4.15
CA ASP A 211 11.42 -8.53 4.73
C ASP A 211 12.52 -7.81 3.95
N THR A 212 12.40 -7.76 2.63
CA THR A 212 13.32 -7.01 1.77
C THR A 212 13.20 -5.49 1.98
N LEU A 213 11.98 -4.98 2.22
CA LEU A 213 11.77 -3.56 2.53
C LEU A 213 12.26 -3.19 3.94
N PHE A 214 12.06 -4.08 4.92
CA PHE A 214 12.33 -3.83 6.32
C PHE A 214 13.29 -4.89 6.88
N SER A 215 14.57 -4.72 6.56
CA SER A 215 15.61 -5.57 7.12
C SER A 215 15.62 -5.47 8.65
N SER A 216 15.72 -6.63 9.30
CA SER A 216 15.56 -6.85 10.74
C SER A 216 16.64 -6.21 11.64
N GLU A 217 17.52 -5.37 11.10
CA GLU A 217 18.69 -4.87 11.81
C GLU A 217 18.37 -3.76 12.83
N THR A 218 17.25 -3.04 12.66
CA THR A 218 16.81 -2.01 13.61
C THR A 218 15.64 -2.50 14.48
N GLN A 219 15.96 -2.93 15.70
CA GLN A 219 14.95 -3.28 16.72
C GLN A 219 14.04 -2.10 17.13
N CYS A 220 14.43 -0.86 16.81
CA CYS A 220 13.68 0.34 17.17
C CYS A 220 13.31 1.13 15.92
N LEU A 221 12.05 1.55 15.83
CA LEU A 221 11.57 2.49 14.83
C LEU A 221 12.13 3.89 15.13
N ALA A 222 12.40 4.65 14.08
CA ALA A 222 12.94 6.01 14.20
C ALA A 222 11.93 6.95 14.90
N SER A 223 12.41 8.03 15.52
CA SER A 223 11.53 8.96 16.26
C SER A 223 10.46 9.60 15.37
N ASP A 224 10.76 9.83 14.10
CA ASP A 224 9.88 10.40 13.08
C ASP A 224 9.09 9.35 12.28
N PHE A 225 9.12 8.08 12.71
CA PHE A 225 8.45 6.95 12.04
C PHE A 225 7.03 7.29 11.58
N ILE A 226 6.22 7.87 12.47
CA ILE A 226 4.78 8.06 12.25
C ILE A 226 4.44 8.93 11.03
N ILE A 227 5.31 9.88 10.68
CA ILE A 227 5.16 10.76 9.51
C ILE A 227 6.07 10.36 8.34
N GLY A 228 6.94 9.38 8.56
CA GLY A 228 7.93 8.94 7.60
C GLY A 228 7.37 7.99 6.53
N GLU A 229 8.17 7.79 5.49
CA GLU A 229 7.86 6.83 4.41
C GLU A 229 7.81 5.39 4.92
N GLU A 230 8.57 5.09 5.97
CA GLU A 230 8.56 3.80 6.67
C GLU A 230 7.15 3.46 7.19
N SER A 231 6.44 4.41 7.81
CA SER A 231 5.06 4.17 8.28
C SER A 231 4.09 3.95 7.13
N LYS A 232 4.24 4.64 5.99
CA LYS A 232 3.36 4.42 4.84
C LYS A 232 3.53 3.02 4.27
N GLN A 233 4.77 2.58 4.09
CA GLN A 233 5.07 1.23 3.62
C GLN A 233 4.55 0.15 4.58
N MET A 234 4.66 0.37 5.90
CA MET A 234 4.06 -0.54 6.88
C MET A 234 2.53 -0.57 6.81
N LEU A 235 1.88 0.59 6.63
CA LEU A 235 0.43 0.64 6.44
C LEU A 235 0.00 -0.11 5.18
N THR A 236 0.72 0.04 4.06
CA THR A 236 0.46 -0.74 2.83
C THR A 236 0.56 -2.24 3.09
N PHE A 237 1.58 -2.67 3.84
CA PHE A 237 1.74 -4.06 4.23
C PHE A 237 0.56 -4.56 5.08
N PHE A 238 0.21 -3.85 6.15
CA PHE A 238 -0.90 -4.26 7.02
C PHE A 238 -2.25 -4.24 6.30
N ASN A 239 -2.52 -3.27 5.43
CA ASN A 239 -3.70 -3.27 4.57
C ASN A 239 -3.77 -4.54 3.72
N LEU A 240 -2.64 -4.98 3.13
CA LEU A 240 -2.61 -6.19 2.34
C LEU A 240 -2.83 -7.46 3.18
N ILE A 241 -2.28 -7.50 4.40
CA ILE A 241 -2.54 -8.59 5.35
C ILE A 241 -4.00 -8.61 5.78
N THR A 242 -4.59 -7.43 6.06
CA THR A 242 -6.02 -7.26 6.38
C THR A 242 -6.88 -7.79 5.23
N ASN A 243 -6.65 -7.35 3.99
CA ASN A 243 -7.39 -7.84 2.83
C ASN A 243 -7.24 -9.35 2.65
N THR A 244 -6.01 -9.87 2.76
CA THR A 244 -5.73 -11.32 2.69
C THR A 244 -6.49 -12.09 3.76
N THR A 245 -6.53 -11.56 4.99
CA THR A 245 -7.26 -12.14 6.13
C THR A 245 -8.76 -12.17 5.86
N MET A 246 -9.33 -11.08 5.35
CA MET A 246 -10.74 -10.99 5.00
C MET A 246 -11.12 -11.96 3.89
N TYR A 247 -10.32 -12.06 2.82
CA TYR A 247 -10.48 -13.06 1.76
C TYR A 247 -10.47 -14.48 2.31
N ALA A 248 -9.47 -14.79 3.12
CA ALA A 248 -9.32 -16.14 3.65
C ALA A 248 -10.49 -16.52 4.56
N ASN A 249 -11.05 -15.56 5.32
CA ASN A 249 -12.24 -15.78 6.12
C ASN A 249 -13.51 -15.96 5.26
N GLU A 250 -13.77 -15.06 4.32
CA GLU A 250 -14.96 -15.09 3.47
C GLU A 250 -15.03 -16.39 2.64
N TYR A 251 -13.89 -16.81 2.07
CA TYR A 251 -13.80 -18.00 1.23
C TYR A 251 -13.40 -19.27 2.00
N ASN A 252 -13.36 -19.23 3.33
CA ASN A 252 -13.00 -20.37 4.20
C ASN A 252 -11.63 -21.00 3.87
N ASN A 253 -10.65 -20.19 3.47
CA ASN A 253 -9.28 -20.61 3.23
C ASN A 253 -8.49 -20.69 4.55
N TYR A 254 -8.82 -21.70 5.36
CA TYR A 254 -8.20 -21.91 6.68
C TYR A 254 -6.68 -22.06 6.61
N SER A 255 -6.13 -22.55 5.50
CA SER A 255 -4.68 -22.68 5.37
C SER A 255 -3.97 -21.32 5.37
N VAL A 256 -4.59 -20.30 4.76
CA VAL A 256 -4.05 -18.93 4.75
C VAL A 256 -4.25 -18.29 6.13
N LEU A 257 -5.42 -18.48 6.75
CA LEU A 257 -5.65 -18.00 8.12
C LEU A 257 -4.63 -18.58 9.11
N ASP A 258 -4.37 -19.89 9.04
CA ASP A 258 -3.36 -20.55 9.88
C ASP A 258 -1.95 -20.00 9.63
N ALA A 259 -1.60 -19.75 8.36
CA ALA A 259 -0.30 -19.17 7.99
C ALA A 259 -0.13 -17.74 8.53
N ILE A 260 -1.18 -16.91 8.45
CA ILE A 260 -1.21 -15.56 9.04
C ILE A 260 -1.10 -15.67 10.56
N GLY A 261 -1.93 -16.52 11.17
CA GLY A 261 -2.02 -16.74 12.62
C GLY A 261 -0.71 -17.15 13.28
N GLN A 262 0.16 -17.85 12.54
CA GLN A 262 1.45 -18.37 13.00
C GLN A 262 2.66 -17.55 12.53
N SER A 263 2.43 -16.42 11.85
CA SER A 263 3.51 -15.62 11.28
C SER A 263 4.35 -14.91 12.34
N HIS A 264 5.57 -15.41 12.56
CA HIS A 264 6.54 -14.78 13.46
C HIS A 264 6.91 -13.37 13.00
N LYS A 265 7.05 -13.13 11.69
CA LYS A 265 7.39 -11.81 11.18
C LYS A 265 6.30 -10.79 11.42
N LEU A 266 5.04 -11.19 11.26
CA LEU A 266 3.89 -10.34 11.56
C LEU A 266 3.87 -9.99 13.06
N SER A 267 4.11 -11.00 13.91
CA SER A 267 4.19 -10.83 15.37
C SER A 267 5.29 -9.86 15.78
N ASP A 268 6.49 -10.01 15.21
CA ASP A 268 7.63 -9.14 15.49
C ASP A 268 7.36 -7.70 15.05
N THR A 269 6.74 -7.51 13.89
CA THR A 269 6.38 -6.18 13.36
C THR A 269 5.33 -5.49 14.22
N ILE A 270 4.25 -6.20 14.59
CA ILE A 270 3.22 -5.69 15.52
C ILE A 270 3.87 -5.27 16.84
N SER A 271 4.75 -6.10 17.40
CA SER A 271 5.47 -5.80 18.65
C SER A 271 6.32 -4.53 18.56
N ARG A 272 7.04 -4.33 17.44
CA ARG A 272 7.84 -3.12 17.19
C ARG A 272 6.98 -1.86 17.15
N ILE A 273 5.81 -1.92 16.50
CA ILE A 273 4.87 -0.80 16.42
C ILE A 273 4.30 -0.48 17.80
N PHE A 274 3.84 -1.48 18.55
CA PHE A 274 3.41 -1.29 19.94
C PHE A 274 4.51 -0.67 20.81
N LYS A 275 5.74 -1.14 20.68
CA LYS A 275 6.90 -0.59 21.40
C LYS A 275 7.11 0.88 21.09
N TYR A 276 7.07 1.28 19.82
CA TYR A 276 7.21 2.69 19.43
C TYR A 276 6.12 3.57 20.08
N PHE A 277 4.86 3.14 20.04
CA PHE A 277 3.74 3.88 20.62
C PHE A 277 3.61 3.78 22.14
N SER A 278 4.42 2.94 22.80
CA SER A 278 4.43 2.86 24.27
C SER A 278 5.09 4.06 24.96
N GLU A 279 5.75 4.93 24.19
CA GLU A 279 6.28 6.22 24.65
C GLU A 279 5.26 7.35 24.42
N GLU A 280 5.05 8.18 25.44
CA GLU A 280 4.05 9.25 25.43
C GLU A 280 4.24 10.24 24.28
N THR A 281 5.50 10.57 23.95
CA THR A 281 5.86 11.51 22.87
C THR A 281 5.54 10.98 21.48
N ASN A 282 5.38 9.67 21.33
CA ASN A 282 5.09 9.02 20.05
C ASN A 282 3.60 8.73 19.90
N LEU A 283 2.88 8.58 21.02
CA LEU A 283 1.44 8.32 21.03
C LEU A 283 0.61 9.60 20.93
N PHE A 284 1.07 10.72 21.52
CA PHE A 284 0.31 11.96 21.56
C PHE A 284 0.90 13.07 20.69
N PRO A 285 0.07 13.82 19.93
CA PRO A 285 -1.38 13.60 19.75
C PRO A 285 -1.66 12.27 19.02
N VAL A 286 -2.80 11.64 19.31
CA VAL A 286 -3.18 10.37 18.67
C VAL A 286 -3.36 10.61 17.18
N HIS A 287 -2.48 10.01 16.38
CA HIS A 287 -2.40 10.22 14.93
C HIS A 287 -3.21 9.15 14.19
N GLU A 288 -3.76 9.50 13.02
CA GLU A 288 -4.57 8.59 12.19
C GLU A 288 -3.84 7.26 11.90
N ASN A 289 -2.55 7.32 11.57
CA ASN A 289 -1.73 6.12 11.35
C ASN A 289 -1.72 5.15 12.53
N PHE A 290 -1.70 5.64 13.78
CA PHE A 290 -1.82 4.78 14.95
C PHE A 290 -3.18 4.08 14.99
N GLU A 291 -4.26 4.83 14.74
CA GLU A 291 -5.61 4.27 14.73
C GLU A 291 -5.75 3.18 13.65
N ARG A 292 -5.21 3.42 12.45
CA ARG A 292 -5.17 2.44 11.37
C ARG A 292 -4.45 1.16 11.79
N PHE A 293 -3.22 1.27 12.32
CA PHE A 293 -2.46 0.11 12.78
C PHE A 293 -3.23 -0.73 13.82
N ILE A 294 -3.77 -0.10 14.85
CA ILE A 294 -4.46 -0.87 15.91
C ILE A 294 -5.74 -1.52 15.37
N ASN A 295 -6.49 -0.86 14.48
CA ASN A 295 -7.67 -1.45 13.86
C ASN A 295 -7.31 -2.66 12.98
N ASP A 296 -6.22 -2.59 12.20
CA ASP A 296 -5.71 -3.73 11.42
C ASP A 296 -5.32 -4.89 12.34
N PHE A 297 -4.62 -4.61 13.44
CA PHE A 297 -4.20 -5.64 14.39
C PHE A 297 -5.40 -6.34 15.04
N ASP A 298 -6.42 -5.57 15.41
CA ASP A 298 -7.66 -6.10 15.99
C ASP A 298 -8.32 -7.08 15.01
N LEU A 299 -8.52 -6.66 13.76
CA LEU A 299 -9.11 -7.49 12.71
C LEU A 299 -8.33 -8.78 12.47
N ILE A 300 -7.01 -8.67 12.32
CA ILE A 300 -6.11 -9.82 12.08
C ILE A 300 -6.22 -10.81 13.25
N ILE A 301 -6.20 -10.32 14.49
CA ILE A 301 -6.26 -11.16 15.67
C ILE A 301 -7.52 -11.99 15.74
N PHE A 302 -8.66 -11.36 15.55
CA PHE A 302 -9.94 -12.04 15.69
C PHE A 302 -10.20 -13.00 14.53
N THR A 303 -9.78 -12.62 13.33
CA THR A 303 -10.13 -13.37 12.12
C THR A 303 -9.17 -14.54 11.88
N ALA A 304 -7.87 -14.34 12.09
CA ALA A 304 -6.84 -15.36 11.85
C ALA A 304 -6.48 -16.18 13.11
N ASN A 305 -7.17 -15.96 14.24
CA ASN A 305 -6.80 -16.50 15.55
C ASN A 305 -5.29 -16.31 15.84
N PHE A 306 -4.84 -15.08 15.61
CA PHE A 306 -3.42 -14.75 15.62
C PHE A 306 -2.82 -14.84 17.02
N ASP A 307 -1.67 -15.52 17.12
CA ASP A 307 -0.93 -15.67 18.37
C ASP A 307 0.40 -14.92 18.30
N ILE A 308 0.62 -14.02 19.27
CA ILE A 308 1.93 -13.38 19.44
C ILE A 308 2.93 -14.44 19.91
N ASN A 309 4.09 -14.47 19.27
CA ASN A 309 5.18 -15.37 19.64
C ASN A 309 5.57 -15.17 21.11
N ASN A 310 5.66 -16.27 21.86
CA ASN A 310 6.03 -16.27 23.27
C ASN A 310 7.35 -15.53 23.57
N SER A 311 8.29 -15.49 22.61
CA SER A 311 9.57 -14.78 22.78
C SER A 311 9.42 -13.26 22.91
N ILE A 312 8.37 -12.68 22.33
CA ILE A 312 8.12 -11.23 22.30
C ILE A 312 6.80 -10.83 22.98
N LEU A 313 6.08 -11.80 23.53
CA LEU A 313 4.83 -11.59 24.25
C LEU A 313 5.04 -10.64 25.44
N ASP A 314 6.14 -10.78 26.19
CA ASP A 314 6.46 -9.92 27.33
C ASP A 314 6.58 -8.45 26.92
N LEU A 315 7.31 -8.18 25.83
CA LEU A 315 7.47 -6.85 25.27
C LEU A 315 6.13 -6.29 24.80
N THR A 316 5.40 -7.08 24.01
CA THR A 316 4.13 -6.66 23.39
C THR A 316 3.06 -6.36 24.45
N LEU A 317 2.91 -7.25 25.44
CA LEU A 317 1.96 -7.09 26.54
C LEU A 317 2.30 -5.87 27.42
N ASN A 318 3.59 -5.62 27.68
CA ASN A 318 4.05 -4.43 28.38
C ASN A 318 3.72 -3.15 27.60
N SER A 319 4.10 -3.08 26.32
CA SER A 319 3.88 -1.92 25.47
C SER A 319 2.39 -1.60 25.31
N ALA A 320 1.56 -2.60 24.99
CA ALA A 320 0.11 -2.41 24.89
C ALA A 320 -0.52 -1.97 26.23
N SER A 321 -0.02 -2.49 27.36
CA SER A 321 -0.46 -2.07 28.70
C SER A 321 -0.17 -0.60 29.00
N CYS A 322 1.02 -0.12 28.61
CA CYS A 322 1.41 1.28 28.72
C CYS A 322 0.52 2.18 27.84
N ILE A 323 0.25 1.78 26.60
CA ILE A 323 -0.65 2.50 25.69
C ILE A 323 -2.07 2.60 26.28
N LEU A 324 -2.65 1.48 26.73
CA LEU A 324 -4.00 1.49 27.33
C LEU A 324 -4.06 2.41 28.56
N PHE A 325 -3.02 2.40 29.38
CA PHE A 325 -2.90 3.30 30.53
C PHE A 325 -2.88 4.78 30.11
N MET A 326 -2.10 5.11 29.08
CA MET A 326 -1.99 6.46 28.53
C MET A 326 -3.29 6.95 27.87
N LEU A 327 -4.01 6.09 27.15
CA LEU A 327 -5.27 6.45 26.49
C LEU A 327 -6.44 6.59 27.47
N ARG A 328 -6.41 5.92 28.63
CA ARG A 328 -7.54 5.88 29.59
C ARG A 328 -8.08 7.25 30.00
N PRO A 329 -7.27 8.27 30.35
CA PRO A 329 -7.76 9.60 30.72
C PRO A 329 -8.53 10.30 29.59
N TYR A 330 -8.24 9.94 28.33
CA TYR A 330 -8.81 10.54 27.13
C TYR A 330 -9.83 9.63 26.44
N LYS A 331 -10.33 8.58 27.12
CA LYS A 331 -11.19 7.54 26.53
C LYS A 331 -12.39 8.09 25.73
N SER A 332 -12.98 9.22 26.14
CA SER A 332 -14.09 9.84 25.42
C SER A 332 -13.71 10.30 24.01
N ASP A 333 -12.46 10.72 23.83
CA ASP A 333 -11.97 11.39 22.64
C ASP A 333 -11.31 10.40 21.67
N VAL A 334 -10.78 9.29 22.21
CA VAL A 334 -10.05 8.24 21.45
C VAL A 334 -10.67 6.85 21.66
N LEU A 335 -12.01 6.80 21.69
CA LEU A 335 -12.75 5.58 22.05
C LEU A 335 -12.42 4.37 21.15
N SER A 336 -12.27 4.60 19.84
CA SER A 336 -11.95 3.54 18.88
C SER A 336 -10.59 2.90 19.20
N SER A 337 -9.54 3.71 19.27
CA SER A 337 -8.17 3.28 19.55
C SER A 337 -8.04 2.69 20.96
N TYR A 338 -8.74 3.25 21.95
CA TYR A 338 -8.81 2.66 23.29
C TYR A 338 -9.42 1.25 23.28
N ASN A 339 -10.55 1.06 22.59
CA ASN A 339 -11.22 -0.24 22.52
C ASN A 339 -10.39 -1.26 21.77
N ALA A 340 -9.77 -0.89 20.65
CA ALA A 340 -8.96 -1.80 19.85
C ALA A 340 -7.69 -2.23 20.61
N VAL A 341 -7.01 -1.32 21.34
CA VAL A 341 -5.90 -1.71 22.25
C VAL A 341 -6.39 -2.61 23.39
N LEU A 342 -7.58 -2.33 23.94
CA LEU A 342 -8.17 -3.14 25.01
C LEU A 342 -8.52 -4.56 24.55
N ASN A 343 -9.09 -4.69 23.35
CA ASN A 343 -9.40 -5.96 22.71
C ASN A 343 -8.13 -6.76 22.45
N PHE A 344 -7.13 -6.14 21.83
CA PHE A 344 -5.81 -6.72 21.61
C PHE A 344 -5.20 -7.27 22.91
N LEU A 345 -5.17 -6.45 23.98
CA LEU A 345 -4.69 -6.88 25.31
C LEU A 345 -5.51 -8.03 25.89
N GLY A 346 -6.83 -7.99 25.73
CA GLY A 346 -7.73 -9.04 26.16
C GLY A 346 -7.39 -10.37 25.48
N HIS A 347 -7.16 -10.34 24.17
CA HIS A 347 -6.78 -11.51 23.38
C HIS A 347 -5.43 -12.06 23.82
N LEU A 348 -4.41 -11.20 23.96
CA LEU A 348 -3.09 -11.63 24.44
C LEU A 348 -3.15 -12.36 25.78
N ILE A 349 -3.91 -11.82 26.74
CA ILE A 349 -4.07 -12.47 28.04
C ILE A 349 -4.90 -13.75 27.89
N TYR A 350 -5.91 -13.76 27.02
CA TYR A 350 -6.75 -14.92 26.75
C TYR A 350 -5.97 -16.08 26.13
N THR A 351 -4.97 -15.84 25.28
CA THR A 351 -4.17 -16.92 24.66
C THR A 351 -2.91 -17.28 25.45
N ALA A 352 -2.23 -16.31 26.08
CA ALA A 352 -0.98 -16.51 26.80
C ALA A 352 -1.05 -17.43 28.04
N ASP A 353 0.07 -18.07 28.41
CA ASP A 353 0.17 -18.76 29.72
C ASP A 353 -0.12 -17.79 30.88
N PRO A 354 -1.03 -18.13 31.82
CA PRO A 354 -1.40 -17.22 32.90
C PRO A 354 -0.24 -16.82 33.83
N ASN A 355 0.78 -17.66 34.00
CA ASN A 355 1.95 -17.31 34.82
C ASN A 355 2.86 -16.35 34.08
N LEU A 356 3.01 -16.51 32.77
CA LEU A 356 3.74 -15.57 31.92
C LEU A 356 3.08 -14.19 31.97
N SER A 357 1.77 -14.11 31.72
CA SER A 357 1.03 -12.84 31.83
C SER A 357 1.18 -12.21 33.22
N LEU A 358 1.09 -13.00 34.28
CA LEU A 358 1.28 -12.51 35.65
C LEU A 358 2.69 -11.95 35.88
N ASN A 359 3.72 -12.62 35.37
CA ASN A 359 5.11 -12.19 35.51
C ASN A 359 5.33 -10.83 34.84
N VAL A 360 4.83 -10.65 33.63
CA VAL A 360 4.91 -9.38 32.90
C VAL A 360 4.17 -8.27 33.65
N LEU A 361 2.92 -8.54 34.07
CA LEU A 361 2.11 -7.56 34.81
C LEU A 361 2.72 -7.17 36.16
N LYS A 362 3.54 -8.04 36.78
CA LYS A 362 4.31 -7.73 38.01
C LYS A 362 5.53 -6.84 37.77
N GLN A 363 6.08 -6.84 36.55
CA GLN A 363 7.20 -5.97 36.18
C GLN A 363 6.75 -4.54 35.86
N LEU A 364 5.48 -4.37 35.47
CA LEU A 364 4.87 -3.05 35.25
C LEU A 364 4.70 -2.27 36.57
N LYS A 365 4.63 -0.94 36.45
CA LYS A 365 4.28 -0.08 37.59
C LYS A 365 2.88 -0.45 38.09
N TYR A 366 2.70 -0.50 39.40
CA TYR A 366 1.45 -0.93 40.05
C TYR A 366 0.20 -0.23 39.51
N ASN A 367 0.28 1.07 39.28
CA ASN A 367 -0.83 1.88 38.74
C ASN A 367 -1.22 1.46 37.31
N ILE A 368 -0.25 1.13 36.46
CA ILE A 368 -0.50 0.63 35.09
C ILE A 368 -1.24 -0.70 35.18
N THR A 369 -0.72 -1.65 35.96
CA THR A 369 -1.32 -2.98 36.09
C THR A 369 -2.75 -2.94 36.61
N ILE A 370 -3.02 -2.16 37.66
CA ILE A 370 -4.39 -1.99 38.18
C ILE A 370 -5.32 -1.38 37.13
N VAL A 371 -4.82 -0.40 36.37
CA VAL A 371 -5.60 0.22 35.30
C VAL A 371 -5.97 -0.79 34.21
N VAL A 372 -5.00 -1.59 33.75
CA VAL A 372 -5.21 -2.61 32.72
C VAL A 372 -6.19 -3.68 33.20
N LEU A 373 -5.95 -4.27 34.38
CA LEU A 373 -6.81 -5.32 34.91
C LEU A 373 -8.25 -4.82 35.12
N ASN A 374 -8.42 -3.61 35.66
CA ASN A 374 -9.76 -3.02 35.86
C ASN A 374 -10.45 -2.76 34.52
N SER A 375 -9.73 -2.23 33.52
CA SER A 375 -10.29 -1.99 32.19
C SER A 375 -10.75 -3.30 31.54
N LEU A 376 -9.93 -4.36 31.60
CA LEU A 376 -10.30 -5.68 31.08
C LEU A 376 -11.49 -6.29 31.82
N ARG A 377 -11.57 -6.11 33.14
CA ARG A 377 -12.68 -6.62 33.96
C ARG A 377 -13.98 -5.89 33.65
N GLU A 378 -13.94 -4.57 33.59
CA GLU A 378 -15.08 -3.70 33.27
C GLU A 378 -15.69 -4.07 31.91
N ASN A 379 -14.85 -4.47 30.95
CA ASN A 379 -15.25 -4.81 29.58
C ASN A 379 -15.26 -6.32 29.29
N SER A 380 -15.14 -7.17 30.32
CA SER A 380 -15.04 -8.64 30.14
C SER A 380 -16.21 -9.30 29.40
N LYS A 381 -17.37 -8.62 29.32
CA LYS A 381 -18.56 -9.07 28.60
C LYS A 381 -18.63 -8.61 27.14
N THR A 382 -17.77 -7.68 26.73
CA THR A 382 -17.75 -7.15 25.36
C THR A 382 -16.82 -7.95 24.45
N PHE A 383 -15.97 -8.82 25.02
CA PHE A 383 -15.10 -9.69 24.24
C PHE A 383 -15.85 -10.92 23.72
N ASP A 384 -15.49 -11.36 22.52
CA ASP A 384 -16.00 -12.59 21.91
C ASP A 384 -15.41 -13.87 22.53
N PHE A 385 -14.44 -13.72 23.44
CA PHE A 385 -13.80 -14.81 24.18
C PHE A 385 -13.97 -14.65 25.70
N ASN A 386 -13.96 -15.77 26.43
CA ASN A 386 -14.16 -15.76 27.88
C ASN A 386 -12.84 -15.65 28.66
N ILE A 387 -12.45 -14.41 28.97
CA ILE A 387 -11.25 -14.09 29.76
C ILE A 387 -11.47 -14.17 31.30
N SER A 388 -12.70 -14.37 31.76
CA SER A 388 -13.08 -14.17 33.18
C SER A 388 -12.27 -15.02 34.17
N LYS A 389 -11.99 -16.29 33.81
CA LYS A 389 -11.18 -17.20 34.66
C LYS A 389 -9.74 -16.70 34.79
N LYS A 390 -9.13 -16.28 33.68
CA LYS A 390 -7.76 -15.75 33.69
C LYS A 390 -7.67 -14.44 34.46
N LEU A 391 -8.61 -13.52 34.28
CA LEU A 391 -8.65 -12.30 35.08
C LEU A 391 -8.78 -12.61 36.58
N THR A 392 -9.67 -13.53 36.97
CA THR A 392 -9.82 -13.93 38.37
C THR A 392 -8.50 -14.45 38.96
N TYR A 393 -7.78 -15.28 38.21
CA TYR A 393 -6.45 -15.77 38.58
C TYR A 393 -5.46 -14.61 38.77
N LEU A 394 -5.31 -13.75 37.76
CA LEU A 394 -4.39 -12.62 37.78
C LEU A 394 -4.67 -11.68 38.96
N TYR A 395 -5.92 -11.33 39.20
CA TYR A 395 -6.32 -10.51 40.36
C TYR A 395 -5.98 -11.15 41.70
N SER A 396 -6.18 -12.46 41.84
CA SER A 396 -5.91 -13.17 43.09
C SER A 396 -4.42 -13.27 43.43
N LYS A 397 -3.54 -13.18 42.42
CA LYS A 397 -2.09 -13.35 42.54
C LYS A 397 -1.30 -12.05 42.43
N PHE A 398 -1.94 -10.98 41.95
CA PHE A 398 -1.35 -9.65 41.85
C PHE A 398 -1.58 -8.80 43.11
N LYS A 399 -2.73 -8.98 43.78
CA LYS A 399 -2.93 -8.51 45.16
C LYS A 399 -1.96 -9.22 46.09
#